data_AF-A0A961WT90-F1
#
_entry.id   AF-A0A961WT90-F1
#
_cell.length_a   1.000
_cell.length_b   1.000
_cell.length_c   1.000
_cell.angle_alpha   90.00
_cell.angle_beta   90.00
_cell.angle_gamma   90.00
#
_symmetry.space_group_name_H-M   'P 1'
#
loop_
_entity.id
_entity.type
_entity.pdbx_description
1 polymer ?
#
loop_
_entity_poly.entity_id
_entity_poly.type
_entity_poly.pdbx_seq_one_letter_code
_entity_poly.pdbx_strand_id
1 'polypeptide(L)' 'TSIILKWLQTELDAEVVTFTADLGQGDELEPARRKAEMLGIREIYIEDLR' A
#
# COMPACT_ATOMS: atom_id res chain seq x y z
N THR A 1 6.42 1.69 -5.17
CA THR A 1 6.39 1.34 -3.72
C THR A 1 6.34 -0.16 -3.44
N SER A 2 5.81 -1.04 -4.29
CA SER A 2 5.66 -2.48 -3.97
C SER A 2 6.93 -3.23 -3.55
N ILE A 3 8.12 -2.81 -4.00
CA ILE A 3 9.39 -3.43 -3.61
C ILE A 3 9.66 -3.24 -2.10
N ILE A 4 9.42 -2.04 -1.56
CA ILE A 4 9.68 -1.77 -0.13
C ILE A 4 8.73 -2.55 0.77
N LEU A 5 7.48 -2.74 0.34
CA LEU A 5 6.50 -3.53 1.08
C LEU A 5 6.97 -4.98 1.22
N LYS A 6 7.45 -5.58 0.13
CA LYS A 6 8.00 -6.94 0.17
C LYS A 6 9.27 -7.04 1.01
N TRP A 7 10.15 -6.04 0.91
CA TRP A 7 11.39 -5.99 1.68
C TRP A 7 11.12 -5.90 3.19
N LEU A 8 10.17 -5.07 3.62
CA LEU A 8 9.77 -4.98 5.04
C LEU A 8 9.25 -6.33 5.56
N GLN A 9 8.47 -7.05 4.74
CA GLN A 9 8.01 -8.41 5.09
C GLN A 9 9.16 -9.42 5.18
N THR A 10 10.14 -9.38 4.26
CA THR A 10 11.17 -10.44 4.19
C THR A 10 12.37 -10.19 5.09
N GLU A 11 12.87 -8.96 5.14
CA GLU A 11 14.09 -8.64 5.87
C GLU A 11 13.85 -8.37 7.35
N LEU A 12 12.66 -7.87 7.69
CA LEU A 12 12.31 -7.50 9.06
C LEU A 12 11.23 -8.40 9.66
N ASP A 13 10.72 -9.38 8.92
CA ASP A 13 9.58 -10.23 9.32
C ASP A 13 8.41 -9.41 9.89
N ALA A 14 8.19 -8.23 9.31
CA ALA A 14 7.27 -7.24 9.85
C ALA A 14 5.88 -7.41 9.26
N GLU A 15 4.87 -7.21 10.10
CA GLU A 15 3.52 -6.92 9.64
C GLU A 15 3.51 -5.54 8.97
N VAL A 16 3.01 -5.50 7.73
CA VAL A 16 3.00 -4.29 6.92
C VAL A 16 1.57 -3.79 6.81
N VAL A 17 1.41 -2.49 7.07
CA VAL A 17 0.18 -1.72 6.88
C VAL A 17 0.47 -0.65 5.83
N THR A 18 -0.47 -0.36 4.93
CA THR A 18 -0.30 0.69 3.93
C THR A 18 -1.29 1.83 4.14
N PHE A 19 -0.80 3.04 3.96
CA PHE A 19 -1.59 4.26 3.93
C PHE A 19 -1.29 5.03 2.65
N THR A 20 -2.32 5.39 1.89
CA THR A 20 -2.21 6.17 0.66
C THR A 20 -3.08 7.41 0.80
N ALA A 21 -2.46 8.59 0.74
CA ALA A 21 -3.19 9.86 0.71
C ALA A 21 -3.63 10.15 -0.72
N ASP A 22 -4.93 10.27 -0.95
CA ASP A 22 -5.48 10.85 -2.18
C ASP A 22 -5.42 12.38 -2.09
N LEU A 23 -4.68 12.98 -3.03
CA LEU A 23 -4.54 14.43 -3.18
C LEU A 23 -5.09 14.91 -4.54
N GLY A 24 -5.92 14.09 -5.18
CA GLY A 24 -6.36 14.24 -6.56
C GLY A 24 -5.45 13.55 -7.57
N GLN A 25 -4.78 12.44 -7.19
CA GLN A 25 -3.94 11.68 -8.15
C GLN A 25 -4.78 10.82 -9.11
N GLY A 26 -6.07 10.60 -8.82
CA GLY A 26 -6.99 9.91 -9.73
C GLY A 26 -6.72 8.40 -9.83
N ASP A 27 -6.56 7.90 -11.06
CA ASP A 27 -6.55 6.47 -11.39
C ASP A 27 -5.37 5.66 -10.81
N GLU A 28 -4.43 6.30 -10.11
CA GLU A 28 -3.25 5.64 -9.53
C GLU A 28 -3.53 4.88 -8.23
N LEU A 29 -4.64 5.18 -7.54
CA LEU A 29 -4.97 4.60 -6.23
C LEU A 29 -5.33 3.12 -6.31
N GLU A 30 -6.15 2.74 -7.30
CA GLU A 30 -6.58 1.34 -7.43
C GLU A 30 -5.47 0.36 -7.83
N PRO A 31 -4.56 0.73 -8.74
CA PRO A 31 -3.34 -0.04 -8.95
C PRO A 31 -2.49 -0.18 -7.69
N ALA A 32 -2.43 0.83 -6.81
CA ALA A 32 -1.69 0.75 -5.56
C ALA A 32 -2.34 -0.23 -4.57
N ARG A 33 -3.67 -0.15 -4.39
CA ARG A 33 -4.45 -1.07 -3.55
C ARG A 33 -4.27 -2.53 -3.98
N ARG A 34 -4.48 -2.82 -5.27
CA ARG A 34 -4.35 -4.19 -5.80
C ARG A 34 -2.96 -4.77 -5.56
N LYS A 35 -1.91 -3.96 -5.70
CA LYS A 35 -0.54 -4.42 -5.44
C LYS A 35 -0.33 -4.75 -3.95
N ALA A 36 -0.93 -4.00 -3.03
CA ALA A 36 -0.88 -4.32 -1.61
C ALA A 36 -1.67 -5.60 -1.27
N GLU A 37 -2.87 -5.75 -1.82
CA GLU A 37 -3.69 -6.97 -1.68
C GLU A 37 -2.94 -8.23 -2.19
N MET A 38 -2.28 -8.14 -3.35
CA MET A 38 -1.46 -9.22 -3.91
C MET A 38 -0.27 -9.61 -3.02
N LEU A 39 0.22 -8.70 -2.18
CA LEU A 39 1.30 -8.95 -1.23
C LEU A 39 0.77 -9.49 0.12
N GLY A 40 -0.53 -9.76 0.22
CA GLY A 40 -1.17 -10.29 1.43
C GLY A 40 -1.32 -9.28 2.55
N ILE A 41 -1.19 -7.98 2.25
CA ILE A 41 -1.38 -6.90 3.21
C ILE A 41 -2.88 -6.79 3.51
N ARG A 42 -3.23 -6.90 4.79
CA ARG A 42 -4.63 -6.90 5.24
C ARG A 42 -5.15 -5.50 5.54
N GLU A 43 -4.27 -4.63 6.03
CA GLU A 43 -4.61 -3.26 6.39
C GLU A 43 -4.13 -2.29 5.31
N ILE A 44 -5.09 -1.85 4.49
CA ILE A 44 -4.87 -0.95 3.35
C ILE A 44 -5.81 0.25 3.51
N TYR A 45 -5.23 1.40 3.82
CA TYR A 45 -5.95 2.66 4.00
C TYR A 45 -5.71 3.57 2.81
N ILE A 46 -6.79 4.11 2.26
CA ILE A 46 -6.76 5.15 1.24
C ILE A 46 -7.65 6.28 1.76
N GLU A 47 -7.06 7.44 2.02
CA GLU A 47 -7.75 8.58 2.60
C GLU A 47 -7.69 9.77 1.65
N ASP A 48 -8.84 10.37 1.35
CA ASP A 48 -8.93 11.65 0.64
C ASP A 48 -8.54 12.78 1.58
N LEU A 49 -7.42 13.45 1.26
CA LEU A 49 -6.87 14.56 2.03
C LEU A 49 -6.93 15.89 1.24
N ARG A 50 -7.80 15.98 0.23
CA ARG A 50 -7.94 17.15 -0.63
C ARG A 50 -8.76 18.30 -0.04
#